data_AF-A0A849UZE2-F1
#
_entry.id   AF-A0A849UZE2-F1
#
_cell.length_a   1.000
_cell.length_b   1.000
_cell.length_c   1.000
_cell.angle_alpha   90.00
_cell.angle_beta   90.00
_cell.angle_gamma   90.00
#
_symmetry.space_group_name_H-M   'P 1'
#
loop_
_entity.id
_entity.type
_entity.pdbx_description
1 polymer ?
#
loop_
_entity_poly.entity_id
_entity_poly.type
_entity_poly.pdbx_seq_one_letter_code
_entity_poly.pdbx_strand_id
1 'polypeptide(L)'
;MNIRSSAAWLVSTLVIALLQSCAALSINRYGPDKQTRDDFEHRVEAAFRLENRMTSEVMVLQEDQETGSNQEAISQAEQVMQKNCRYLNEYASRDIDGLSKSLLLLKHVENSVVDCEKAARQLEVFLKKP
;
A
#
# COMPACT_ATOMS: atom_id res chain seq x y z
N MET A 1 59.06 3.06 -27.44
CA MET A 1 58.50 2.84 -26.09
C MET A 1 57.12 3.49 -26.01
N ASN A 2 56.08 2.66 -25.85
CA ASN A 2 54.67 2.98 -26.08
C ASN A 2 54.00 3.61 -24.84
N ILE A 3 54.18 4.91 -24.64
CA ILE A 3 53.52 5.64 -23.52
C ILE A 3 52.05 5.94 -23.84
N ARG A 4 51.67 6.02 -25.13
CA ARG A 4 50.27 6.27 -25.56
C ARG A 4 49.32 5.11 -25.30
N SER A 5 49.83 3.88 -25.17
CA SER A 5 48.99 2.70 -24.94
C SER A 5 48.52 2.64 -23.48
N SER A 6 49.41 2.90 -22.52
CA SER A 6 49.13 2.75 -21.08
C SER A 6 48.02 3.67 -20.55
N ALA A 7 47.88 4.88 -21.10
CA ALA A 7 46.81 5.81 -20.71
C ALA A 7 45.41 5.31 -21.12
N ALA A 8 45.31 4.63 -22.27
CA ALA A 8 44.05 4.08 -22.75
C ALA A 8 43.55 2.93 -21.87
N TRP A 9 44.46 2.11 -21.34
CA TRP A 9 44.12 1.02 -20.42
C TRP A 9 43.62 1.54 -19.06
N LEU A 10 44.21 2.63 -18.55
CA LEU A 10 43.79 3.28 -17.30
C LEU A 10 42.42 3.97 -17.42
N VAL A 11 42.16 4.64 -18.54
CA VAL A 11 40.85 5.27 -18.80
C VAL A 11 39.77 4.20 -18.97
N SER A 12 40.07 3.11 -19.67
CA SER A 12 39.10 2.02 -19.90
C SER A 12 38.72 1.28 -18.60
N THR A 13 39.69 1.05 -17.70
CA THR A 13 39.42 0.45 -16.38
C THR A 13 38.60 1.35 -15.46
N LEU A 14 38.81 2.67 -15.51
CA LEU A 14 38.01 3.63 -14.74
C LEU A 14 36.54 3.67 -15.19
N VAL A 15 36.28 3.58 -16.50
CA VAL A 15 34.92 3.58 -17.06
C VAL A 15 34.17 2.29 -16.70
N ILE A 16 34.84 1.13 -16.71
CA ILE A 16 34.22 -0.16 -16.33
C ILE A 16 33.88 -0.17 -14.83
N ALA A 17 34.73 0.41 -13.97
CA ALA A 17 34.45 0.52 -12.53
C ALA A 17 33.25 1.44 -12.21
N LEU A 18 33.03 2.49 -13.00
CA LEU A 18 31.89 3.41 -12.84
C LEU A 18 30.55 2.84 -13.35
N LEU A 19 30.58 1.82 -14.20
CA LEU A 19 29.35 1.18 -14.71
C LEU A 19 28.81 0.09 -13.77
N GLN A 20 29.67 -0.52 -12.93
CA GLN A 20 29.23 -1.55 -11.98
C GLN A 20 28.51 -0.98 -10.75
N SER A 21 28.63 0.31 -10.47
CA SER A 21 27.96 0.98 -9.34
C SER A 21 26.48 1.32 -9.58
N CYS A 22 26.00 1.34 -10.82
CA CYS A 22 24.56 1.54 -11.10
C CYS A 22 23.71 0.28 -10.85
N ALA A 23 24.29 -0.93 -10.93
CA ALA A 23 23.55 -2.19 -10.74
C ALA A 23 23.24 -2.50 -9.26
N ALA A 24 23.94 -1.86 -8.32
CA ALA A 24 23.72 -2.05 -6.88
C ALA A 24 22.58 -1.18 -6.31
N LEU A 25 22.11 -0.17 -7.06
CA LEU A 25 21.04 0.74 -6.63
C LEU A 25 19.62 0.18 -6.90
N SER A 26 19.50 -0.90 -7.66
CA SER A 26 18.24 -1.61 -7.90
C SER A 26 17.87 -2.59 -6.76
N ILE A 27 18.11 -2.21 -5.51
CA ILE A 27 17.44 -2.83 -4.37
C ILE A 27 16.04 -2.22 -4.34
N ASN A 28 15.16 -2.72 -5.21
CA ASN A 28 13.79 -2.26 -5.45
C ASN A 28 12.87 -2.65 -4.29
N ARG A 29 13.17 -2.13 -3.10
CA ARG A 29 12.42 -2.32 -1.86
C ARG A 29 11.50 -1.11 -1.69
N TYR A 30 10.21 -1.36 -1.71
CA TYR A 30 9.13 -0.38 -1.66
C TYR A 30 8.13 -0.79 -0.58
N GLY A 31 7.48 0.18 0.08
CA GLY A 31 6.48 -0.12 1.09
C GLY A 31 7.04 -0.52 2.46
N PRO A 32 6.13 -0.69 3.44
CA PRO A 32 6.48 -0.92 4.84
C PRO A 32 7.22 -2.26 5.07
N ASP A 33 6.95 -3.29 4.25
CA ASP A 33 7.58 -4.61 4.40
C ASP A 33 8.76 -4.81 3.43
N LYS A 34 9.24 -3.73 2.80
CA LYS A 34 10.36 -3.76 1.85
C LYS A 34 10.13 -4.74 0.69
N GLN A 35 8.88 -4.85 0.23
CA GLN A 35 8.48 -5.69 -0.89
C GLN A 35 8.81 -5.05 -2.25
N THR A 36 8.51 -5.74 -3.35
CA THR A 36 8.55 -5.09 -4.67
C THR A 36 7.40 -4.10 -4.82
N ARG A 37 7.52 -3.17 -5.76
CA ARG A 37 6.44 -2.22 -6.05
C ARG A 37 5.16 -2.94 -6.53
N ASP A 38 5.28 -3.94 -7.39
CA ASP A 38 4.14 -4.72 -7.90
C ASP A 38 3.42 -5.46 -6.75
N ASP A 39 4.18 -6.08 -5.84
CA ASP A 39 3.61 -6.71 -4.64
C ASP A 39 2.87 -5.71 -3.74
N PHE A 40 3.40 -4.48 -3.63
CA PHE A 40 2.75 -3.42 -2.87
C PHE A 40 1.44 -2.96 -3.54
N GLU A 41 1.43 -2.81 -4.87
CA GLU A 41 0.22 -2.45 -5.61
C GLU A 41 -0.88 -3.52 -5.43
N HIS A 42 -0.53 -4.80 -5.54
CA HIS A 42 -1.46 -5.91 -5.26
C HIS A 42 -1.98 -5.89 -3.83
N ARG A 43 -1.13 -5.55 -2.87
CA ARG A 43 -1.53 -5.43 -1.47
C ARG A 43 -2.54 -4.29 -1.24
N VAL A 44 -2.29 -3.12 -1.81
CA VAL A 44 -3.23 -1.98 -1.74
C VAL A 44 -4.58 -2.36 -2.33
N GLU A 45 -4.59 -3.04 -3.48
CA GLU A 45 -5.82 -3.52 -4.08
C GLU A 45 -6.56 -4.53 -3.18
N ALA A 46 -5.84 -5.47 -2.57
CA ALA A 46 -6.41 -6.42 -1.63
C ALA A 46 -7.01 -5.72 -0.40
N ALA A 47 -6.34 -4.70 0.15
CA ALA A 47 -6.85 -3.90 1.25
C ALA A 47 -8.15 -3.16 0.87
N PHE A 48 -8.19 -2.56 -0.32
CA PHE A 48 -9.37 -1.87 -0.83
C PHE A 48 -10.55 -2.83 -1.05
N ARG A 49 -10.32 -4.00 -1.65
CA ARG A 49 -11.34 -5.03 -1.82
C ARG A 49 -11.89 -5.52 -0.48
N LEU A 50 -11.01 -5.68 0.52
CA LEU A 50 -11.42 -6.08 1.86
C LEU A 50 -12.31 -5.01 2.51
N GLU A 51 -11.90 -3.75 2.52
CA GLU A 51 -12.65 -2.65 3.13
C GLU A 51 -14.03 -2.47 2.49
N ASN A 52 -14.14 -2.53 1.16
CA ASN A 52 -15.41 -2.46 0.46
C ASN A 52 -16.34 -3.63 0.81
N ARG A 53 -15.80 -4.84 0.92
CA ARG A 53 -16.57 -6.02 1.34
C ARG A 53 -17.13 -5.84 2.76
N MET A 54 -16.30 -5.38 3.70
CA MET A 54 -16.76 -5.19 5.09
C MET A 54 -17.78 -4.08 5.22
N THR A 55 -17.61 -2.98 4.49
CA THR A 55 -18.61 -1.90 4.43
C THR A 55 -19.94 -2.43 3.93
N SER A 56 -19.93 -3.27 2.88
CA SER A 56 -21.14 -3.88 2.33
C SER A 56 -21.81 -4.84 3.31
N GLU A 57 -21.02 -5.67 4.01
CA GLU A 57 -21.55 -6.59 5.03
C GLU A 57 -22.18 -5.84 6.22
N VAL A 58 -21.58 -4.73 6.66
CA VAL A 58 -22.17 -3.89 7.71
C VAL A 58 -23.51 -3.30 7.26
N MET A 59 -23.63 -2.83 6.01
CA MET A 59 -24.90 -2.33 5.48
C MET A 59 -26.00 -3.39 5.52
N VAL A 60 -25.70 -4.62 5.09
CA VAL A 60 -26.67 -5.73 5.11
C VAL A 60 -27.14 -6.03 6.54
N LEU A 61 -26.23 -6.12 7.51
CA LEU A 61 -26.60 -6.38 8.91
C LEU A 61 -27.46 -5.27 9.52
N GLN A 62 -27.27 -4.02 9.10
CA GLN A 62 -28.09 -2.90 9.56
C GLN A 62 -29.52 -2.96 9.01
N GLU A 63 -29.70 -3.50 7.79
CA GLU A 63 -31.01 -3.67 7.16
C GLU A 63 -31.82 -4.80 7.79
N ASP A 64 -31.17 -5.89 8.20
CA ASP A 64 -31.85 -7.10 8.70
C ASP A 64 -32.40 -6.98 10.14
N GLN A 65 -32.16 -5.87 10.86
CA GLN A 65 -32.58 -5.62 12.27
C GLN A 65 -32.24 -6.75 13.27
N GLU A 66 -31.47 -7.77 12.88
CA GLU A 66 -30.95 -8.83 13.75
C GLU A 66 -29.78 -8.31 14.58
N THR A 67 -30.00 -7.30 15.42
CA THR A 67 -28.92 -6.74 16.21
C THR A 67 -29.08 -7.03 17.68
N GLY A 68 -28.47 -8.16 18.06
CA GLY A 68 -28.06 -8.45 19.43
C GLY A 68 -26.95 -7.50 19.92
N SER A 69 -26.37 -7.81 21.09
CA SER A 69 -25.47 -6.95 21.88
C SER A 69 -24.17 -6.48 21.20
N ASN A 70 -23.93 -6.80 19.92
CA ASN A 70 -22.68 -6.52 19.21
C ASN A 70 -22.76 -5.35 18.23
N GLN A 71 -23.94 -4.73 18.01
CA GLN A 71 -24.08 -3.65 17.03
C GLN A 71 -23.20 -2.43 17.33
N GLU A 72 -23.06 -2.07 18.61
CA GLU A 72 -22.19 -0.98 19.03
C GLU A 72 -20.71 -1.29 18.72
N ALA A 73 -20.28 -2.53 18.96
CA ALA A 73 -18.92 -2.98 18.66
C ALA A 73 -18.65 -3.00 17.14
N ILE A 74 -19.61 -3.44 16.34
CA ILE A 74 -19.51 -3.42 14.87
C ILE A 74 -19.39 -1.98 14.37
N SER A 75 -20.25 -1.07 14.83
CA SER A 75 -20.21 0.34 14.43
C SER A 75 -18.90 1.02 14.85
N GLN A 76 -18.40 0.77 16.05
CA GLN A 76 -17.09 1.27 16.48
C GLN A 76 -15.95 0.72 15.62
N ALA A 77 -15.97 -0.59 15.30
CA ALA A 77 -14.96 -1.21 14.45
C ALA A 77 -15.00 -0.67 13.01
N GLU A 78 -16.19 -0.41 12.46
CA GLU A 78 -16.37 0.22 11.15
C GLU A 78 -15.79 1.63 11.13
N GLN A 79 -16.08 2.47 12.12
CA GLN A 79 -15.51 3.82 12.20
C GLN A 79 -13.97 3.78 12.27
N VAL A 80 -13.41 2.83 13.02
CA VAL A 80 -11.96 2.63 13.10
C VAL A 80 -11.41 2.20 11.74
N MET A 81 -12.07 1.29 11.03
CA MET A 81 -11.69 0.90 9.66
C MET A 81 -11.69 2.10 8.72
N GLN A 82 -12.80 2.84 8.63
CA GLN A 82 -12.92 4.01 7.75
C GLN A 82 -11.84 5.06 8.04
N LYS A 83 -11.53 5.29 9.33
CA LYS A 83 -10.46 6.22 9.73
C LYS A 83 -9.09 5.78 9.25
N ASN A 84 -8.74 4.50 9.40
CA ASN A 84 -7.44 3.97 8.98
C ASN A 84 -7.32 3.84 7.46
N CYS A 85 -8.43 3.57 6.77
CA CYS A 85 -8.50 3.46 5.32
C CYS A 85 -8.67 4.80 4.60
N ARG A 86 -8.78 5.92 5.32
CA ARG A 86 -9.06 7.25 4.74
C ARG A 86 -8.18 7.62 3.54
N TYR A 87 -6.87 7.39 3.62
CA TYR A 87 -5.96 7.76 2.53
C TYR A 87 -6.11 6.85 1.31
N LEU A 88 -6.44 5.56 1.51
CA LEU A 88 -6.78 4.65 0.41
C LEU A 88 -8.07 5.09 -0.26
N ASN A 89 -9.08 5.50 0.53
CA ASN A 89 -10.36 5.95 0.02
C ASN A 89 -10.22 7.29 -0.73
N GLU A 90 -9.40 8.22 -0.21
CA GLU A 90 -9.06 9.45 -0.92
C GLU A 90 -8.32 9.15 -2.23
N TYR A 91 -7.35 8.23 -2.20
CA TYR A 91 -6.63 7.81 -3.40
C TYR A 91 -7.60 7.26 -4.45
N ALA A 92 -8.48 6.34 -4.07
CA ALA A 92 -9.45 5.71 -4.96
C ALA A 92 -10.45 6.74 -5.52
N SER A 93 -11.00 7.62 -4.68
CA SER A 93 -11.90 8.69 -5.11
C SER A 93 -11.23 9.60 -6.14
N ARG A 94 -9.98 10.05 -5.88
CA ARG A 94 -9.24 10.89 -6.84
C ARG A 94 -8.94 10.16 -8.14
N ASP A 95 -8.67 8.86 -8.10
CA ASP A 95 -8.44 8.06 -9.30
C ASP A 95 -9.71 7.95 -10.17
N ILE A 96 -10.85 7.65 -9.53
CA ILE A 96 -12.17 7.58 -10.18
C ILE A 96 -12.54 8.94 -10.80
N ASP A 97 -12.30 10.03 -10.08
CA ASP A 97 -12.63 11.39 -10.52
C ASP A 97 -11.61 11.94 -11.54
N GLY A 98 -10.58 11.18 -11.91
CA GLY A 98 -9.51 11.63 -12.82
C GLY A 98 -8.68 12.79 -12.26
N LEU A 99 -8.66 12.96 -10.94
CA LEU A 99 -7.94 14.03 -10.25
C LEU A 99 -6.47 13.66 -10.03
N SER A 100 -5.61 14.68 -9.99
CA SER A 100 -4.19 14.48 -9.70
C SER A 100 -4.00 13.98 -8.26
N LYS A 101 -3.07 13.04 -8.08
CA LYS A 101 -2.68 12.46 -6.79
C LYS A 101 -1.35 13.04 -6.37
N SER A 102 -1.32 13.68 -5.20
CA SER A 102 -0.10 14.30 -4.69
C SER A 102 0.90 13.24 -4.21
N LEU A 103 2.20 13.54 -4.28
CA LEU A 103 3.25 12.66 -3.72
C LEU A 103 3.04 12.41 -2.21
N LEU A 104 2.51 13.42 -1.51
CA LEU A 104 2.15 13.29 -0.09
C LEU A 104 1.05 12.26 0.12
N LEU A 105 0.00 12.27 -0.71
CA LEU A 105 -1.08 11.28 -0.65
C LEU A 105 -0.55 9.87 -0.92
N LEU A 106 0.31 9.69 -1.93
CA LEU A 106 0.94 8.39 -2.22
C LEU A 106 1.73 7.87 -1.01
N LYS A 107 2.51 8.74 -0.38
CA LYS A 107 3.26 8.40 0.84
C LYS A 107 2.34 8.08 2.01
N HIS A 108 1.21 8.76 2.15
CA HIS A 108 0.23 8.44 3.18
C HIS A 108 -0.41 7.07 2.96
N VAL A 109 -0.78 6.73 1.72
CA VAL A 109 -1.28 5.39 1.35
C VAL A 109 -0.25 4.31 1.68
N GLU A 110 1.02 4.54 1.31
CA GLU A 110 2.13 3.62 1.62
C GLU A 110 2.24 3.33 3.12
N ASN A 111 2.11 4.35 3.95
CA ASN A 111 2.21 4.21 5.40
C ASN A 111 0.94 3.66 6.06
N SER A 112 -0.24 3.80 5.44
CA SER A 112 -1.52 3.45 6.07
C SER A 112 -2.11 2.11 5.63
N VAL A 113 -1.60 1.48 4.56
CA VAL A 113 -2.19 0.24 4.01
C VAL A 113 -2.28 -0.88 5.04
N VAL A 114 -1.24 -1.05 5.86
CA VAL A 114 -1.17 -2.10 6.89
C VAL A 114 -2.20 -1.89 7.98
N ASP A 115 -2.37 -0.64 8.43
CA ASP A 115 -3.32 -0.30 9.48
C ASP A 115 -4.76 -0.41 8.96
N CYS A 116 -5.02 -0.01 7.71
CA CYS A 116 -6.30 -0.22 7.04
C CYS A 116 -6.65 -1.71 6.98
N GLU A 117 -5.74 -2.57 6.48
CA GLU A 117 -5.95 -4.02 6.44
C GLU A 117 -6.26 -4.61 7.81
N LYS A 118 -5.50 -4.20 8.83
CA LYS A 118 -5.67 -4.68 10.20
C LYS A 118 -7.04 -4.27 10.75
N ALA A 119 -7.45 -3.02 10.55
CA ALA A 119 -8.75 -2.54 10.99
C ALA A 119 -9.90 -3.24 10.27
N ALA A 120 -9.79 -3.47 8.96
CA ALA A 120 -10.78 -4.19 8.19
C ALA A 120 -10.90 -5.67 8.61
N ARG A 121 -9.77 -6.34 8.90
CA ARG A 121 -9.79 -7.71 9.48
C ARG A 121 -10.38 -7.74 10.89
N GLN A 122 -10.20 -6.70 11.68
CA GLN A 122 -10.84 -6.61 13.01
C GLN A 122 -12.36 -6.52 12.87
N LEU A 123 -12.85 -5.69 11.95
CA LEU A 123 -14.28 -5.63 11.62
C LEU A 123 -14.81 -6.99 11.16
N GLU A 124 -14.07 -7.70 10.28
CA GLU A 124 -14.41 -9.05 9.83
C GLU A 124 -14.64 -10.03 11.00
N VAL A 125 -13.87 -9.93 12.08
CA VAL A 125 -14.04 -10.78 13.27
C VAL A 125 -15.34 -10.47 14.00
N PHE A 126 -15.75 -9.21 14.06
CA PHE A 126 -17.03 -8.82 14.67
C PHE A 126 -18.21 -9.27 13.82
N LEU A 127 -18.09 -9.21 12.50
CA LEU A 127 -19.12 -9.65 11.56
C LEU A 127 -19.33 -11.18 11.54
N LYS A 128 -18.26 -11.96 11.81
CA LYS A 128 -18.31 -13.44 11.85
C LYS A 128 -18.77 -14.01 13.19
N LYS A 129 -18.89 -13.19 14.23
CA LYS A 129 -19.41 -13.63 15.53
C LYS A 129 -20.94 -13.42 15.55
N PRO A 130 -21.74 -14.50 15.50
CA PRO A 130 -23.19 -14.39 15.71
C PRO A 130 -23.49 -13.86 17.12
#